data_AF-A0A4Q9DQP5-F1
#
_entry.id   AF-A0A4Q9DQP5-F1
#
_cell.length_a   1.000
_cell.length_b   1.000
_cell.length_c   1.000
_cell.angle_alpha   90.00
_cell.angle_beta   90.00
_cell.angle_gamma   90.00
#
_symmetry.space_group_name_H-M   'P 1'
#
loop_
_entity.id
_entity.type
_entity.pdbx_description
1 polymer ?
#
loop_
_entity_poly.entity_id
_entity_poly.type
_entity_poly.pdbx_seq_one_letter_code
_entity_poly.pdbx_strand_id
1 'polypeptide(L)' 'MGVVGVLKHVETSKLEELIKNDEIINDYIYGDTEELDSLYLDKSWHAVHFILHGAAWG' A
#
# COMPACT_ATOMS: atom_id res chain seq x y z
N MET A 1 17.63 0.59 -6.37
CA MET A 1 16.71 0.68 -5.23
C MET A 1 15.50 -0.20 -5.54
N GLY A 2 15.09 -1.10 -4.63
CA GLY A 2 14.03 -2.08 -4.90
C GLY A 2 12.68 -1.70 -4.26
N VAL A 3 11.61 -2.41 -4.64
CA VAL A 3 10.24 -2.18 -4.14
C VAL A 3 10.09 -2.48 -2.65
N VAL A 4 9.50 -1.56 -1.90
CA VAL A 4 9.19 -1.72 -0.47
C VAL A 4 7.67 -1.83 -0.28
N GLY A 5 7.24 -2.49 0.80
CA GLY A 5 5.83 -2.66 1.14
C GLY A 5 5.43 -1.70 2.24
N VAL A 6 4.31 -1.01 2.04
CA VAL A 6 3.66 -0.15 3.05
C VAL A 6 2.17 -0.43 3.03
N LEU A 7 1.59 -0.68 4.19
CA LEU A 7 0.13 -0.76 4.35
C LEU A 7 -0.34 0.57 4.93
N LYS A 8 -1.03 1.38 4.13
CA LYS A 8 -1.62 2.65 4.59
C LYS A 8 -3.07 2.44 5.00
N HIS A 9 -3.48 3.03 6.13
CA HIS A 9 -4.89 3.17 6.45
C HIS A 9 -5.57 4.13 5.47
N VAL A 10 -6.77 3.79 5.02
CA VAL A 10 -7.58 4.62 4.13
C VAL A 10 -9.04 4.59 4.58
N GLU A 11 -9.62 5.77 4.77
CA GLU A 11 -11.04 5.91 5.09
C GLU A 11 -11.90 5.40 3.93
N THR A 12 -13.05 4.79 4.22
CA THR A 12 -13.92 4.19 3.19
C THR A 12 -14.35 5.21 2.14
N SER A 13 -14.70 6.43 2.54
CA SER A 13 -15.07 7.51 1.62
C SER A 13 -13.93 7.89 0.67
N LYS A 14 -12.69 7.89 1.17
CA LYS A 14 -11.51 8.16 0.34
C LYS A 14 -11.19 6.98 -0.59
N LEU A 15 -11.35 5.75 -0.11
CA LEU A 15 -11.21 4.56 -0.94
C LEU A 15 -12.20 4.57 -2.11
N GLU A 16 -13.46 4.93 -1.87
CA GLU A 16 -14.47 5.07 -2.93
C GLU A 16 -14.11 6.15 -3.96
N GLU A 17 -13.52 7.26 -3.52
CA GLU A 17 -13.02 8.32 -4.41
C GLU A 17 -11.88 7.79 -5.29
N LEU A 18 -10.91 7.09 -4.70
CA LEU A 18 -9.75 6.50 -5.39
C LEU A 18 -10.17 5.41 -6.39
N ILE A 19 -11.20 4.63 -6.09
CA ILE A 19 -11.74 3.62 -7.02
C ILE A 19 -12.42 4.27 -8.23
N LYS A 20 -13.05 5.43 -8.04
CA LYS A 20 -13.75 6.16 -9.11
C LYS A 20 -12.82 6.99 -9.99
N ASN A 21 -11.69 7.43 -9.46
CA ASN A 21 -10.70 8.23 -10.15
C ASN A 21 -9.30 7.70 -9.83
N ASP A 22 -8.73 6.94 -10.76
CA ASP A 22 -7.42 6.30 -10.61
C ASP A 22 -6.25 7.29 -10.77
N GLU A 23 -6.48 8.44 -11.42
CA GLU A 23 -5.44 9.46 -11.64
C GLU A 23 -4.90 10.03 -10.32
N ILE A 24 -5.72 10.07 -9.27
CA ILE A 24 -5.36 10.61 -7.94
C ILE A 24 -4.66 9.58 -7.03
N ILE A 25 -4.54 8.31 -7.45
CA ILE A 25 -3.94 7.25 -6.63
C ILE A 25 -2.46 7.54 -6.37
N ASN A 26 -1.71 7.97 -7.39
CA ASN A 26 -0.29 8.26 -7.22
C ASN A 26 -0.06 9.42 -6.24
N ASP A 27 -0.86 10.48 -6.34
CA ASP A 27 -0.78 11.62 -5.43
C ASP A 27 -1.14 11.22 -3.99
N TYR A 28 -2.06 10.27 -3.81
CA TYR A 28 -2.39 9.74 -2.49
C TYR A 28 -1.27 8.84 -1.91
N ILE A 29 -0.63 8.01 -2.74
CA ILE A 29 0.45 7.12 -2.29
C ILE A 29 1.72 7.91 -1.96
N TYR A 30 2.08 8.87 -2.82
CA TYR A 30 3.37 9.57 -2.77
C TYR A 30 3.30 11.01 -2.24
N GLY A 31 2.10 11.56 -2.04
CA GLY A 31 1.93 12.89 -1.47
C GLY A 31 2.18 12.93 0.04
N ASP A 32 2.52 14.12 0.54
CA ASP A 32 2.71 14.46 1.97
C ASP A 32 1.38 14.44 2.74
N THR A 33 0.70 13.31 2.74
CA THR A 33 -0.41 13.06 3.65
C THR A 33 0.18 12.63 4.99
N GLU A 34 -0.19 13.33 6.07
CA GLU A 34 0.22 12.98 7.43
C GLU A 34 -0.07 11.49 7.67
N GLU A 35 1.00 10.68 7.75
CA GLU A 35 0.93 9.23 7.95
C GLU A 35 0.48 8.93 9.38
N LEU A 36 -0.80 9.14 9.68
CA LEU A 36 -1.29 8.94 11.04
C LEU A 36 -1.42 7.46 11.40
N ASP A 37 -1.49 6.54 10.41
CA ASP A 37 -1.51 5.09 10.63
C ASP A 37 -1.01 4.30 9.41
N SER A 38 0.31 4.19 9.25
CA SER A 38 0.96 3.34 8.22
C SER A 38 1.78 2.22 8.87
N LEU A 39 1.76 1.03 8.28
CA LEU A 39 2.66 -0.08 8.63
C LEU A 39 3.71 -0.27 7.54
N TYR A 40 4.93 0.15 7.84
CA TYR A 40 6.09 -0.06 6.97
C TYR A 40 6.61 -1.49 7.11
N LEU A 41 6.61 -2.25 6.01
CA LEU A 41 7.05 -3.66 5.97
C LEU A 41 8.43 -3.83 5.31
N ASP A 42 9.01 -2.77 4.75
CA ASP A 42 10.24 -2.80 3.95
C ASP A 42 10.24 -3.91 2.89
N LYS A 43 11.08 -4.94 3.01
CA LYS A 43 11.11 -6.11 2.12
C LYS A 43 10.33 -7.30 2.66
N SER A 44 9.87 -7.24 3.90
CA SER A 44 9.18 -8.34 4.59
C SER A 44 7.85 -8.69 3.95
N TRP A 45 7.27 -7.80 3.12
CA TRP A 45 6.04 -8.10 2.38
C TRP A 45 6.15 -9.36 1.51
N HIS A 46 7.34 -9.67 0.96
CA HIS A 46 7.55 -10.91 0.21
C HIS A 46 7.42 -12.15 1.09
N ALA A 47 7.97 -12.09 2.31
CA ALA A 47 7.89 -13.20 3.27
C ALA A 47 6.45 -13.42 3.73
N VAL A 48 5.71 -12.34 4.02
CA VAL A 48 4.28 -12.41 4.36
C VAL A 48 3.50 -13.06 3.23
N HIS A 49 3.71 -12.62 1.98
CA HIS A 49 3.04 -13.22 0.83
C HIS A 49 3.35 -14.73 0.72
N PHE A 50 4.62 -15.11 0.81
CA PHE A 50 5.04 -16.51 0.70
C PHE A 50 4.43 -17.40 1.79
N ILE A 51 4.42 -16.93 3.04
CA ILE A 51 3.83 -17.67 4.16
C ILE A 51 2.33 -17.90 3.94
N LEU A 52 1.62 -16.89 3.44
CA LEU A 52 0.16 -16.97 3.26
C LEU A 52 -0.27 -17.76 2.01
N HIS A 53 0.52 -17.72 0.93
CA HIS A 53 0.13 -18.27 -0.38
C HIS A 53 0.96 -19.49 -0.79
N GLY A 54 2.05 -19.80 -0.09
CA GLY A 54 2.97 -20.89 -0.41
C GLY A 54 3.86 -20.64 -1.63
N ALA A 55 3.83 -19.44 -2.21
CA ALA A 55 4.61 -19.07 -3.39
C ALA A 55 5.10 -17.62 -3.33
N ALA A 56 6.21 -17.34 -4.01
CA ALA A 56 6.72 -15.98 -4.16
C ALA A 56 5.72 -15.12 -4.96
N TRP A 57 5.67 -13.83 -4.66
CA TRP A 57 4.88 -12.87 -5.45
C TRP A 57 5.55 -12.65 -6.81
N GLY A 58 4.78 -12.71 -7.89
CA GLY A 58 5.26 -12.61 -9.27
C GLY A 58 4.13 -12.51 -10.27
#